data_AF-A0A2G5HH08-F1
#
_entry.id   AF-A0A2G5HH08-F1
#
_cell.length_a   1.000
_cell.length_b   1.000
_cell.length_c   1.000
_cell.angle_alpha   90.00
_cell.angle_beta   90.00
_cell.angle_gamma   90.00
#
_symmetry.space_group_name_H-M   'P 1'
#
loop_
_entity.id
_entity.type
_entity.pdbx_description
1 polymer ?
#
loop_
_entity_poly.entity_id
_entity_poly.type
_entity_poly.pdbx_seq_one_letter_code
_entity_poly.pdbx_strand_id
1 'polypeptide(L)'
;MVDHSKTCTTCGASVPAARFITCQQCKEGREVDGTQSTITYCSHQCLVCDYTHPSQCLARNIRKRLYRAGSILQPVFYAWRRASWHRAFDQVENIDGTLYISRFSKSVRKEKKIAVYPGPFTMFPREIAGDEQQQKVILSYMGCNDATQMSYQLVKSMLGDITTSIECVYLWLPKGSYKVVDRSLPVSVLHEVLAIDATDGNSYIIDLSGAQIGLSSPIIPLDQYMERLNPRIVHIYKHERCLARADYMLKKGLGNAQLDRIAAMLFHMSEELNCFVTEIEPKFKETLSDVLQSKEEDYSRKRRDYEDMMTLCLKNTFTIRMIDKHPTIIAGSPTLDPHLKKFMLPLSKDYSRRELGSGIYKRYLDQELPEMAMVKMPRAEPSAIEPQIVEADAQLPASVERDAKGTCCRRVHILGSGLSFLKARLCKRKGVGEARE
;
A
#
# COMPACT_ATOMS: atom_id res chain seq x y z
N MET A 1 11.40 -23.41 36.05
CA MET A 1 10.61 -24.19 35.08
C MET A 1 9.46 -23.29 34.64
N VAL A 2 9.39 -22.92 33.36
CA VAL A 2 8.26 -22.13 32.85
C VAL A 2 7.08 -23.08 32.74
N ASP A 3 6.00 -22.80 33.46
CA ASP A 3 4.78 -23.59 33.33
C ASP A 3 4.16 -23.33 31.96
N HIS A 4 4.12 -24.37 31.12
CA HIS A 4 3.55 -24.32 29.76
C HIS A 4 2.11 -24.83 29.76
N SER A 5 1.42 -24.78 30.90
CA SER A 5 0.01 -25.11 30.97
C SER A 5 -0.79 -24.18 30.05
N LYS A 6 -1.42 -24.78 29.03
CA LYS A 6 -2.43 -24.09 28.22
C LYS A 6 -3.81 -24.49 28.75
N THR A 7 -4.83 -23.71 28.41
CA THR A 7 -6.22 -23.98 28.77
C THR A 7 -7.02 -24.43 27.56
N CYS A 8 -7.95 -25.37 27.77
CA CYS A 8 -8.89 -25.76 26.74
C CYS A 8 -9.88 -24.61 26.46
N THR A 9 -10.05 -24.23 25.19
CA THR A 9 -10.96 -23.15 24.80
C THR A 9 -12.41 -23.40 25.22
N THR A 10 -12.88 -24.66 25.13
CA THR A 10 -14.28 -25.01 25.44
C THR A 10 -14.56 -25.13 26.94
N CYS A 11 -13.80 -25.94 27.68
CA CYS A 11 -14.09 -26.28 29.07
C CYS A 11 -13.21 -25.55 30.10
N GLY A 12 -12.22 -24.77 29.65
CA GLY A 12 -11.28 -24.06 30.53
C GLY A 12 -10.24 -24.93 31.23
N ALA A 13 -10.30 -26.26 31.08
CA ALA A 13 -9.39 -27.17 31.76
C ALA A 13 -7.94 -26.97 31.33
N SER A 14 -7.04 -26.87 32.31
CA SER A 14 -5.60 -26.90 32.11
C SER A 14 -5.13 -28.35 31.96
N VAL A 15 -4.51 -28.67 30.83
CA VAL A 15 -3.92 -30.00 30.59
C VAL A 15 -2.47 -29.87 30.14
N PRO A 16 -1.62 -30.91 30.29
CA PRO A 16 -0.27 -30.88 29.75
C PRO A 16 -0.25 -30.57 28.26
N ALA A 17 0.73 -29.78 27.80
CA ALA A 17 0.84 -29.33 26.40
C ALA A 17 0.71 -30.47 25.37
N ALA A 18 1.27 -31.66 25.67
CA ALA A 18 1.22 -32.84 24.83
C ALA A 18 -0.18 -33.44 24.61
N ARG A 19 -1.18 -33.05 25.41
CA ARG A 19 -2.56 -33.54 25.30
C ARG A 19 -3.49 -32.60 24.53
N PHE A 20 -2.99 -31.45 24.08
CA PHE A 20 -3.82 -30.53 23.29
C PHE A 20 -3.99 -31.00 21.86
N ILE A 21 -5.24 -30.96 21.42
CA ILE A 21 -5.63 -31.12 20.03
C ILE A 21 -5.81 -29.71 19.45
N THR A 22 -5.17 -29.45 18.32
CA THR A 22 -5.31 -28.21 17.56
C THR A 22 -6.05 -28.46 16.27
N CYS A 23 -6.93 -27.54 15.88
CA CYS A 23 -7.48 -27.56 14.54
C CYS A 23 -6.38 -27.32 13.51
N GLN A 24 -6.25 -28.22 12.54
CA GLN A 24 -5.22 -28.15 11.49
C GLN A 24 -5.37 -26.89 10.63
N GLN A 25 -6.60 -26.39 10.46
CA GLN A 25 -6.86 -25.19 9.66
C GLN A 25 -6.45 -23.89 10.37
N CYS A 26 -6.50 -23.84 11.70
CA CYS A 26 -6.15 -22.63 12.48
C CYS A 26 -4.79 -22.75 13.18
N LYS A 27 -4.01 -23.81 12.93
CA LYS A 27 -2.66 -24.00 13.49
C LYS A 27 -1.70 -22.83 13.18
N GLU A 28 -1.90 -22.22 12.02
CA GLU A 28 -1.13 -21.09 11.50
C GLU A 28 -1.91 -19.77 11.55
N GLY A 29 -3.01 -19.76 12.30
CA GLY A 29 -3.85 -18.59 12.48
C GLY A 29 -3.07 -17.41 13.08
N ARG A 30 -3.60 -16.20 12.90
CA ARG A 30 -3.02 -14.98 13.46
C ARG A 30 -4.05 -14.26 14.33
N GLU A 31 -3.60 -13.69 15.45
CA GLU A 31 -4.39 -12.68 16.16
C GLU A 31 -4.38 -11.35 15.40
N VAL A 32 -5.15 -10.38 15.90
CA VAL A 32 -5.30 -9.06 15.28
C VAL A 32 -3.94 -8.41 15.08
N ASP A 33 -3.03 -8.50 16.05
CA ASP A 33 -1.67 -7.95 16.01
C ASP A 33 -0.67 -8.74 15.14
N GLY A 34 -1.10 -9.84 14.51
CA GLY A 34 -0.24 -10.67 13.67
C GLY A 34 0.59 -11.69 14.44
N THR A 35 0.42 -11.79 15.76
CA THR A 35 1.01 -12.90 16.52
C THR A 35 0.38 -14.22 16.07
N GLN A 36 1.20 -15.27 15.93
CA GLN A 36 0.69 -16.58 15.58
C GLN A 36 -0.10 -17.13 16.76
N SER A 37 -1.32 -17.61 16.49
CA SER A 37 -2.16 -18.22 17.49
C SER A 37 -2.86 -19.45 16.96
N THR A 38 -3.21 -20.33 17.90
CA THR A 38 -3.91 -21.56 17.61
C THR A 38 -4.95 -21.82 18.69
N ILE A 39 -6.06 -22.46 18.29
CA ILE A 39 -7.14 -22.84 19.20
C ILE A 39 -6.87 -24.26 19.68
N THR A 40 -6.84 -24.44 21.00
CA THR A 40 -6.41 -25.68 21.64
C THR A 40 -7.53 -26.29 22.46
N TYR A 41 -7.73 -27.59 22.29
CA TYR A 41 -8.77 -28.37 22.96
C TYR A 41 -8.17 -29.55 23.72
N CYS A 42 -8.69 -29.87 24.91
CA CYS A 42 -8.21 -31.03 25.67
C CYS A 42 -8.69 -32.38 25.10
N SER A 43 -9.72 -32.35 24.23
CA SER A 43 -10.29 -33.54 23.61
C SER A 43 -11.00 -33.20 22.30
N HIS A 44 -11.20 -34.20 21.45
CA HIS A 44 -11.99 -34.06 20.21
C HIS A 44 -13.44 -33.65 20.52
N GLN A 45 -13.99 -34.13 21.64
CA GLN A 45 -15.32 -33.72 22.09
C GLN A 45 -15.38 -32.21 22.36
N CYS A 46 -14.38 -31.63 23.05
CA CYS A 46 -14.34 -30.19 23.27
C CYS A 46 -14.23 -29.40 21.96
N LEU A 47 -13.44 -29.89 21.00
CA LEU A 47 -13.34 -29.29 19.66
C LEU A 47 -14.70 -29.26 18.95
N VAL A 48 -15.43 -30.39 18.94
CA VAL A 48 -16.73 -30.50 18.27
C VAL A 48 -17.82 -29.71 19.01
N CYS A 49 -17.75 -29.63 20.34
CA CYS A 49 -18.71 -28.87 21.15
C CYS A 49 -18.50 -27.35 21.08
N ASP A 50 -17.37 -26.85 20.57
CA ASP A 50 -17.12 -25.42 20.42
C ASP A 50 -17.79 -24.86 19.17
N TYR A 51 -19.04 -24.42 19.33
CA TYR A 51 -19.82 -23.78 18.28
C TYR A 51 -19.24 -22.44 17.80
N THR A 52 -18.30 -21.84 18.53
CA THR A 52 -17.62 -20.60 18.13
C THR A 52 -16.37 -20.87 17.29
N HIS A 53 -15.89 -22.12 17.25
CA HIS A 53 -14.69 -22.50 16.53
C HIS A 53 -14.69 -22.06 15.06
N PRO A 54 -15.74 -22.30 14.26
CA PRO A 54 -15.69 -22.00 12.83
C PRO A 54 -15.44 -20.51 12.53
N SER A 55 -16.14 -19.62 13.24
CA SER A 55 -16.00 -18.16 13.05
C SER A 55 -14.64 -17.65 13.53
N GLN A 56 -14.15 -18.14 14.68
CA GLN A 56 -12.82 -17.80 15.17
C GLN A 56 -11.70 -18.32 14.27
N CYS A 57 -11.84 -19.55 13.74
CA CYS A 57 -10.87 -20.13 12.83
C CYS A 57 -10.79 -19.35 11.51
N LEU A 58 -11.95 -18.96 10.98
CA LEU A 58 -12.05 -18.13 9.79
C LEU A 58 -11.37 -16.77 10.00
N ALA A 59 -11.69 -16.06 11.10
CA ALA A 59 -11.08 -14.77 11.42
C ALA A 59 -9.55 -14.86 11.53
N ARG A 60 -9.03 -15.88 12.21
CA ARG A 60 -7.58 -16.11 12.32
C ARG A 60 -6.91 -16.41 10.97
N ASN A 61 -7.60 -17.09 10.06
CA ASN A 61 -7.10 -17.39 8.71
C ASN A 61 -7.16 -16.17 7.77
N ILE A 62 -8.17 -15.32 7.90
CA ILE A 62 -8.22 -14.00 7.22
C ILE A 62 -6.97 -13.21 7.60
N ARG A 63 -6.68 -13.09 8.90
CA ARG A 63 -5.50 -12.39 9.41
C ARG A 63 -4.20 -13.02 8.93
N LYS A 64 -4.10 -14.36 8.93
CA LYS A 64 -2.97 -15.08 8.34
C LYS A 64 -2.69 -14.61 6.91
N ARG A 65 -3.73 -14.56 6.07
CA ARG A 65 -3.60 -14.12 4.67
C ARG A 65 -3.18 -12.66 4.56
N LEU A 66 -3.74 -11.76 5.38
CA LEU A 66 -3.34 -10.35 5.45
C LEU A 66 -1.84 -10.17 5.73
N TYR A 67 -1.35 -10.76 6.81
CA TYR A 67 0.06 -10.64 7.21
C TYR A 67 1.01 -11.27 6.18
N ARG A 68 0.59 -12.40 5.59
CA ARG A 68 1.35 -13.05 4.50
C ARG A 68 1.40 -12.22 3.22
N ALA A 69 0.35 -11.47 2.90
CA ALA A 69 0.38 -10.55 1.76
C ALA A 69 1.39 -9.43 2.01
N GLY A 70 1.41 -8.86 3.21
CA GLY A 70 2.40 -7.87 3.62
C GLY A 70 3.85 -8.34 3.43
N SER A 71 4.15 -9.59 3.81
CA SER A 71 5.50 -10.14 3.67
C SER A 71 5.94 -10.42 2.23
N ILE A 72 5.02 -10.48 1.26
CA ILE A 72 5.36 -10.50 -0.18
C ILE A 72 5.49 -9.07 -0.72
N LEU A 73 4.49 -8.23 -0.43
CA LEU A 73 4.37 -6.89 -1.02
C LEU A 73 5.53 -5.96 -0.64
N GLN A 74 6.01 -6.02 0.61
CA GLN A 74 7.04 -5.09 1.09
C GLN A 74 8.43 -5.36 0.47
N PRO A 75 8.94 -6.61 0.39
CA PRO A 75 10.14 -6.90 -0.38
C PRO A 75 10.03 -6.49 -1.85
N VAL A 76 8.89 -6.76 -2.50
CA VAL A 76 8.64 -6.37 -3.90
C VAL A 76 8.67 -4.84 -4.05
N PHE A 77 8.07 -4.09 -3.11
CA PHE A 77 8.18 -2.64 -3.07
C PHE A 77 9.64 -2.17 -2.95
N TYR A 78 10.46 -2.77 -2.08
CA TYR A 78 11.88 -2.40 -1.98
C TYR A 78 12.68 -2.75 -3.24
N ALA A 79 12.39 -3.88 -3.88
CA ALA A 79 12.98 -4.23 -5.17
C ALA A 79 12.61 -3.21 -6.25
N TRP A 80 11.33 -2.83 -6.30
CA TRP A 80 10.81 -1.79 -7.19
C TRP A 80 11.52 -0.46 -6.97
N ARG A 81 11.59 0.03 -5.72
CA ARG A 81 12.29 1.27 -5.35
C ARG A 81 13.76 1.27 -5.73
N ARG A 82 14.40 0.11 -5.60
CA ARG A 82 15.82 -0.06 -5.95
C ARG A 82 16.04 0.00 -7.46
N ALA A 83 15.13 -0.55 -8.25
CA ALA A 83 15.16 -0.50 -9.71
C ALA A 83 14.75 0.88 -10.27
N SER A 84 13.85 1.60 -9.58
CA SER A 84 13.30 2.90 -9.98
C SER A 84 13.91 4.09 -9.24
N TRP A 85 15.12 3.91 -8.69
CA TRP A 85 15.72 4.90 -7.82
C TRP A 85 16.04 6.19 -8.59
N HIS A 86 15.39 7.32 -8.27
CA HIS A 86 15.57 8.60 -8.98
C HIS A 86 16.15 9.71 -8.11
N ARG A 87 16.54 9.43 -6.86
CA ARG A 87 16.94 10.46 -5.90
C ARG A 87 18.47 10.51 -5.79
N ALA A 88 19.06 11.67 -6.09
CA ALA A 88 20.49 11.87 -5.93
C ALA A 88 20.81 12.49 -4.55
N PHE A 89 21.51 11.74 -3.72
CA PHE A 89 22.14 12.21 -2.48
C PHE A 89 23.60 11.75 -2.45
N ASP A 90 24.45 12.49 -1.74
CA ASP A 90 25.91 12.28 -1.68
C ASP A 90 26.41 11.95 -0.28
N GLN A 91 25.56 12.13 0.72
CA GLN A 91 25.88 11.84 2.10
C GLN A 91 24.63 11.36 2.84
N VAL A 92 24.83 10.37 3.70
CA VAL A 92 23.86 9.91 4.69
C VAL A 92 24.55 9.91 6.04
N GLU A 93 23.96 10.58 7.02
CA GLU A 93 24.43 10.57 8.40
C GLU A 93 23.34 9.95 9.29
N ASN A 94 23.70 8.98 10.12
CA ASN A 94 22.79 8.44 11.12
C ASN A 94 23.00 9.16 12.46
N ILE A 95 22.00 9.93 12.89
CA ILE A 95 22.01 10.63 14.17
C ILE A 95 20.81 10.13 14.97
N ASP A 96 21.07 9.45 16.10
CA ASP A 96 20.06 8.89 16.99
C ASP A 96 18.99 8.03 16.28
N GLY A 97 19.42 7.21 15.32
CA GLY A 97 18.54 6.34 14.54
C GLY A 97 17.72 7.06 13.46
N THR A 98 18.01 8.33 13.19
CA THR A 98 17.41 9.11 12.11
C THR A 98 18.45 9.38 11.03
N LEU A 99 18.10 9.07 9.77
CA LEU A 99 18.98 9.24 8.62
C LEU A 99 18.84 10.63 8.03
N TYR A 100 19.87 11.46 8.19
CA TYR A 100 19.95 12.76 7.56
C TYR A 100 20.62 12.61 6.20
N ILE A 101 19.88 12.92 5.14
CA ILE A 101 20.42 12.92 3.78
C ILE A 101 20.77 14.33 3.35
N SER A 102 21.94 14.47 2.73
CA SER A 102 22.37 15.70 2.06
C SER A 102 22.35 15.47 0.55
N ARG A 103 21.94 16.49 -0.19
CA ARG A 103 22.05 16.50 -1.65
C ARG A 103 23.29 17.30 -2.02
N PHE A 104 23.97 16.90 -3.09
CA PHE A 104 25.06 17.68 -3.68
C PHE A 104 24.74 19.17 -3.66
N SER A 105 25.62 19.97 -3.07
CA SER A 105 25.50 21.42 -3.09
C SER A 105 25.39 21.90 -4.54
N LYS A 106 24.67 23.01 -4.76
CA LYS A 106 24.52 23.58 -6.11
C LYS A 106 25.88 23.87 -6.77
N SER A 107 26.93 24.16 -5.99
CA SER A 107 28.30 24.38 -6.49
C SER A 107 28.95 23.09 -6.98
N VAL A 108 28.86 21.98 -6.25
CA VAL A 108 29.42 20.68 -6.68
C VAL A 108 28.75 20.18 -7.97
N ARG A 109 27.44 20.42 -8.13
CA ARG A 109 26.73 20.11 -9.39
C ARG A 109 27.23 20.94 -10.58
N LYS A 110 27.59 22.21 -10.34
CA LYS A 110 28.13 23.12 -11.37
C LYS A 110 29.59 22.78 -11.72
N GLU A 111 30.42 22.48 -10.73
CA GLU A 111 31.85 22.21 -10.89
C GLU A 111 32.13 20.86 -11.53
N LYS A 112 31.35 19.81 -11.19
CA LYS A 112 31.56 18.47 -11.75
C LYS A 112 31.30 18.35 -13.25
N LYS A 113 30.94 19.45 -13.95
CA LYS A 113 30.58 19.49 -15.38
C LYS A 113 29.80 18.23 -15.78
N ILE A 114 28.82 17.83 -14.97
CA ILE A 114 28.05 16.62 -15.22
C ILE A 114 27.22 16.92 -16.48
N ALA A 115 27.80 16.60 -17.65
CA ALA A 115 27.34 17.04 -18.96
C ALA A 115 26.13 16.23 -19.43
N VAL A 116 25.78 15.18 -18.68
CA VAL A 116 24.67 14.28 -18.92
C VAL A 116 23.70 14.46 -17.76
N TYR A 117 22.47 14.88 -18.07
CA TYR A 117 21.37 14.65 -17.13
C TYR A 117 21.23 13.13 -17.07
N PRO A 118 21.55 12.48 -15.94
CA PRO A 118 21.32 11.04 -15.83
C PRO A 118 19.86 10.79 -16.19
N GLY A 119 19.56 9.62 -16.75
CA GLY A 119 18.18 9.24 -17.01
C GLY A 119 17.27 9.44 -15.78
N PRO A 120 15.95 9.26 -15.94
CA PRO A 120 15.00 9.47 -14.84
C PRO A 120 15.36 8.67 -13.58
N PHE A 121 16.07 7.55 -13.72
CA PHE A 121 16.63 6.73 -12.65
C PHE A 121 18.16 6.70 -12.65
N THR A 122 18.72 6.47 -11.47
CA THR A 122 20.13 6.26 -11.16
C THR A 122 20.25 5.00 -10.29
N MET A 123 21.47 4.52 -10.05
CA MET A 123 21.66 3.39 -9.15
C MET A 123 21.37 3.79 -7.71
N PHE A 124 20.70 2.92 -6.96
CA PHE A 124 20.58 3.09 -5.52
C PHE A 124 21.98 3.07 -4.87
N PRO A 125 22.37 4.11 -4.12
CA PRO A 125 23.76 4.28 -3.66
C PRO A 125 24.03 3.44 -2.41
N ARG A 126 24.19 2.13 -2.60
CA ARG A 126 24.32 1.13 -1.52
C ARG A 126 25.47 1.42 -0.56
N GLU A 127 26.56 1.96 -1.10
CA GLU A 127 27.82 2.17 -0.40
C GLU A 127 27.70 3.22 0.71
N ILE A 128 26.78 4.17 0.54
CA ILE A 128 26.52 5.25 1.51
C ILE A 128 25.17 5.11 2.21
N ALA A 129 24.32 4.18 1.78
CA ALA A 129 23.00 3.96 2.36
C ALA A 129 23.04 3.21 3.71
N GLY A 130 24.20 2.65 4.07
CA GLY A 130 24.41 1.93 5.33
C GLY A 130 23.90 0.49 5.31
N ASP A 131 23.50 -0.02 6.49
CA ASP A 131 23.03 -1.40 6.67
C ASP A 131 21.67 -1.67 5.98
N GLU A 132 21.21 -2.92 5.99
CA GLU A 132 19.95 -3.31 5.34
C GLU A 132 18.74 -2.55 5.88
N GLN A 133 18.69 -2.27 7.18
CA GLN A 133 17.58 -1.55 7.79
C GLN A 133 17.60 -0.08 7.38
N GLN A 134 18.78 0.54 7.37
CA GLN A 134 18.97 1.91 6.88
C GLN A 134 18.61 2.02 5.39
N GLN A 135 18.98 1.02 4.58
CA GLN A 135 18.58 0.94 3.19
C GLN A 135 17.06 0.90 3.02
N LYS A 136 16.32 0.14 3.83
CA LYS A 136 14.84 0.11 3.79
C LYS A 136 14.23 1.47 4.11
N VAL A 137 14.78 2.17 5.11
CA VAL A 137 14.37 3.54 5.47
C VAL A 137 14.56 4.49 4.27
N ILE A 138 15.73 4.44 3.62
CA ILE A 138 16.04 5.27 2.46
C ILE A 138 15.18 4.90 1.24
N LEU A 139 15.01 3.60 0.95
CA LEU A 139 14.17 3.15 -0.17
C LEU A 139 12.72 3.62 -0.01
N SER A 140 12.24 3.72 1.22
CA SER A 140 10.90 4.21 1.57
C SER A 140 10.77 5.74 1.50
N TYR A 141 11.88 6.48 1.50
CA TYR A 141 11.88 7.94 1.54
C TYR A 141 11.06 8.55 0.40
N MET A 142 9.98 9.25 0.77
CA MET A 142 9.02 9.86 -0.17
C MET A 142 8.55 8.85 -1.24
N GLY A 143 8.34 7.60 -0.83
CA GLY A 143 7.84 6.51 -1.68
C GLY A 143 6.46 6.01 -1.27
N CYS A 144 5.72 6.75 -0.43
CA CYS A 144 4.40 6.36 0.06
C CYS A 144 3.33 6.35 -1.04
N ASN A 145 3.27 7.41 -1.86
CA ASN A 145 2.40 7.44 -3.05
C ASN A 145 2.73 6.31 -4.04
N ASP A 146 4.02 6.05 -4.23
CA ASP A 146 4.48 4.98 -5.10
C ASP A 146 4.03 3.61 -4.58
N ALA A 147 4.17 3.38 -3.27
CA ALA A 147 3.74 2.16 -2.61
C ALA A 147 2.23 1.92 -2.80
N THR A 148 1.39 2.92 -2.55
CA THR A 148 -0.07 2.77 -2.69
C THR A 148 -0.52 2.61 -4.13
N GLN A 149 0.09 3.34 -5.08
CA GLN A 149 -0.25 3.26 -6.49
C GLN A 149 0.13 1.91 -7.09
N MET A 150 1.38 1.47 -6.87
CA MET A 150 1.88 0.22 -7.44
C MET A 150 1.19 -1.01 -6.85
N SER A 151 0.95 -1.02 -5.54
CA SER A 151 0.51 -2.25 -4.86
C SER A 151 -1.00 -2.47 -4.87
N TYR A 152 -1.83 -1.49 -5.25
CA TYR A 152 -3.28 -1.62 -5.07
C TYR A 152 -3.90 -2.80 -5.81
N GLN A 153 -3.58 -2.99 -7.10
CA GLN A 153 -4.15 -4.09 -7.88
C GLN A 153 -3.67 -5.45 -7.36
N LEU A 154 -2.39 -5.53 -6.94
CA LEU A 154 -1.86 -6.71 -6.26
C LEU A 154 -2.58 -7.00 -4.94
N VAL A 155 -2.78 -5.97 -4.11
CA VAL A 155 -3.51 -6.07 -2.84
C VAL A 155 -4.94 -6.55 -3.11
N LYS A 156 -5.60 -6.02 -4.13
CA LYS A 156 -6.96 -6.43 -4.52
C LYS A 156 -7.00 -7.87 -5.03
N SER A 157 -6.03 -8.31 -5.83
CA SER A 157 -5.89 -9.71 -6.28
C SER A 157 -5.64 -10.66 -5.11
N MET A 158 -4.77 -10.29 -4.18
CA MET A 158 -4.38 -11.11 -3.02
C MET A 158 -5.49 -11.23 -1.96
N LEU A 159 -6.22 -10.13 -1.70
CA LEU A 159 -7.04 -9.97 -0.50
C LEU A 159 -8.51 -9.64 -0.81
N GLY A 160 -8.89 -9.47 -2.08
CA GLY A 160 -10.20 -8.97 -2.47
C GLY A 160 -11.38 -9.78 -1.94
N ASP A 161 -11.22 -11.10 -1.79
CA ASP A 161 -12.24 -12.01 -1.25
C ASP A 161 -12.35 -12.00 0.28
N ILE A 162 -11.38 -11.41 0.99
CA ILE A 162 -11.38 -11.26 2.46
C ILE A 162 -11.42 -9.82 2.93
N THR A 163 -11.60 -8.87 2.01
CA THR A 163 -11.78 -7.45 2.32
C THR A 163 -13.16 -6.98 1.91
N THR A 164 -13.76 -6.13 2.73
CA THR A 164 -15.00 -5.41 2.42
C THR A 164 -14.72 -4.06 1.75
N SER A 165 -13.55 -3.47 2.00
CA SER A 165 -13.09 -2.26 1.31
C SER A 165 -11.56 -2.12 1.35
N ILE A 166 -11.04 -1.42 0.35
CA ILE A 166 -9.64 -1.02 0.22
C ILE A 166 -9.65 0.45 -0.22
N GLU A 167 -9.13 1.35 0.60
CA GLU A 167 -9.15 2.80 0.39
C GLU A 167 -7.74 3.37 0.51
N CYS A 168 -7.43 4.43 -0.24
CA CYS A 168 -6.21 5.20 -0.06
C CYS A 168 -6.45 6.28 0.98
N VAL A 169 -5.50 6.46 1.90
CA VAL A 169 -5.62 7.42 3.00
C VAL A 169 -4.40 8.34 3.04
N TYR A 170 -4.64 9.65 2.94
CA TYR A 170 -3.64 10.67 3.22
C TYR A 170 -3.63 11.01 4.71
N LEU A 171 -2.44 10.96 5.28
CA LEU A 171 -2.16 11.21 6.67
C LEU A 171 -1.18 12.37 6.81
N TRP A 172 -1.45 13.25 7.77
CA TRP A 172 -0.47 14.19 8.28
C TRP A 172 0.14 13.58 9.54
N LEU A 173 1.46 13.44 9.56
CA LEU A 173 2.19 12.86 10.68
C LEU A 173 2.77 13.96 11.58
N PRO A 174 2.85 13.74 12.90
CA PRO A 174 3.54 14.64 13.80
C PRO A 174 5.00 14.88 13.40
N LYS A 175 5.54 16.05 13.80
CA LYS A 175 6.95 16.36 13.59
C LYS A 175 7.81 15.33 14.35
N GLY A 176 8.86 14.83 13.70
CA GLY A 176 9.78 13.85 14.28
C GLY A 176 9.38 12.38 14.07
N SER A 177 8.24 12.11 13.41
CA SER A 177 7.86 10.72 13.07
C SER A 177 8.76 10.08 12.01
N TYR A 178 9.43 10.87 11.18
CA TYR A 178 10.27 10.37 10.09
C TYR A 178 11.65 9.93 10.56
N LYS A 179 12.09 8.77 10.07
CA LYS A 179 13.43 8.19 10.24
C LYS A 179 14.40 8.54 9.11
N VAL A 180 13.95 9.34 8.15
CA VAL A 180 14.78 9.94 7.10
C VAL A 180 14.39 11.39 6.90
N VAL A 181 15.38 12.27 6.95
CA VAL A 181 15.21 13.72 6.86
C VAL A 181 16.16 14.27 5.80
N ASP A 182 15.60 15.00 4.84
CA ASP A 182 16.37 15.72 3.85
C ASP A 182 16.67 17.12 4.34
N ARG A 183 17.95 17.40 4.62
CA ARG A 183 18.40 18.70 5.15
C ARG A 183 18.06 19.87 4.24
N SER A 184 17.75 19.60 2.96
CA SER A 184 17.43 20.63 1.98
C SER A 184 15.93 20.93 1.84
N LEU A 185 15.05 20.18 2.50
CA LEU A 185 13.60 20.31 2.37
C LEU A 185 12.90 20.52 3.72
N PRO A 186 11.81 21.33 3.76
CA PRO A 186 10.98 21.45 4.96
C PRO A 186 10.26 20.13 5.29
N VAL A 187 10.20 19.78 6.57
CA VAL A 187 9.81 18.44 7.09
C VAL A 187 8.29 18.23 7.18
N SER A 188 7.48 18.93 6.37
CA SER A 188 6.03 18.65 6.32
C SER A 188 5.70 17.80 5.11
N VAL A 189 5.72 16.49 5.28
CA VAL A 189 5.38 15.54 4.23
C VAL A 189 4.07 14.85 4.60
N LEU A 190 3.14 14.78 3.64
CA LEU A 190 1.95 13.94 3.75
C LEU A 190 2.38 12.49 3.53
N HIS A 191 1.85 11.58 4.34
CA HIS A 191 2.05 10.16 4.19
C HIS A 191 0.82 9.53 3.54
N GLU A 192 1.01 8.52 2.71
CA GLU A 192 -0.07 7.80 2.03
C GLU A 192 0.01 6.32 2.36
N VAL A 193 -1.12 5.71 2.71
CA VAL A 193 -1.23 4.29 3.03
C VAL A 193 -2.50 3.71 2.40
N LEU A 194 -2.58 2.38 2.30
CA LEU A 194 -3.84 1.70 2.04
C LEU A 194 -4.47 1.32 3.37
N ALA A 195 -5.74 1.67 3.56
CA ALA A 195 -6.55 1.20 4.68
C ALA A 195 -7.54 0.16 4.17
N ILE A 196 -7.65 -0.94 4.90
CA ILE A 196 -8.54 -2.05 4.54
C ILE A 196 -9.50 -2.35 5.70
N ASP A 197 -10.74 -2.68 5.36
CA ASP A 197 -11.67 -3.31 6.28
C ASP A 197 -11.77 -4.79 5.89
N ALA A 198 -11.39 -5.70 6.79
CA ALA A 198 -11.42 -7.13 6.54
C ALA A 198 -12.79 -7.74 6.90
N THR A 199 -13.12 -8.89 6.32
CA THR A 199 -14.38 -9.61 6.58
C THR A 199 -14.47 -10.21 7.99
N ASP A 200 -13.38 -10.18 8.76
CA ASP A 200 -13.35 -10.53 10.18
C ASP A 200 -13.81 -9.38 11.12
N GLY A 201 -14.19 -8.23 10.54
CA GLY A 201 -14.67 -7.05 11.26
C GLY A 201 -13.56 -6.11 11.76
N ASN A 202 -12.28 -6.42 11.51
CA ASN A 202 -11.16 -5.57 11.90
C ASN A 202 -10.64 -4.75 10.71
N SER A 203 -10.01 -3.61 11.02
CA SER A 203 -9.41 -2.73 10.02
C SER A 203 -7.89 -2.71 10.17
N TYR A 204 -7.19 -2.60 9.05
CA TYR A 204 -5.74 -2.64 9.00
C TYR A 204 -5.21 -1.54 8.08
N ILE A 205 -3.97 -1.12 8.35
CA ILE A 205 -3.17 -0.29 7.48
C ILE A 205 -2.13 -1.17 6.80
N ILE A 206 -2.06 -1.06 5.47
CA ILE A 206 -0.95 -1.57 4.66
C ILE A 206 -0.02 -0.39 4.35
N ASP A 207 1.18 -0.40 4.94
CA ASP A 207 2.19 0.65 4.80
C ASP A 207 3.54 0.05 4.38
N LEU A 208 3.68 -0.21 3.08
CA LEU A 208 4.92 -0.78 2.51
C LEU A 208 6.11 0.19 2.66
N SER A 209 5.83 1.48 2.82
CA SER A 209 6.80 2.54 3.02
C SER A 209 7.02 2.92 4.49
N GLY A 210 6.48 2.13 5.42
CA GLY A 210 6.46 2.42 6.86
C GLY A 210 7.86 2.55 7.48
N ALA A 211 8.89 1.99 6.85
CA ALA A 211 10.27 2.12 7.33
C ALA A 211 10.71 3.60 7.40
N GLN A 212 10.20 4.48 6.52
CA GLN A 212 10.52 5.91 6.56
C GLN A 212 10.01 6.59 7.84
N ILE A 213 9.14 5.94 8.61
CA ILE A 213 8.58 6.41 9.88
C ILE A 213 8.81 5.42 11.04
N GLY A 214 9.78 4.52 10.88
CA GLY A 214 10.18 3.59 11.93
C GLY A 214 9.24 2.40 12.15
N LEU A 215 8.35 2.11 11.20
CA LEU A 215 7.55 0.90 11.17
C LEU A 215 8.26 -0.17 10.34
N SER A 216 8.46 -1.35 10.91
CA SER A 216 9.00 -2.51 10.19
C SER A 216 7.91 -3.37 9.57
N SER A 217 6.77 -3.53 10.27
CA SER A 217 5.65 -4.34 9.78
C SER A 217 4.89 -3.61 8.66
N PRO A 218 4.67 -4.24 7.50
CA PRO A 218 3.87 -3.66 6.42
C PRO A 218 2.37 -3.71 6.69
N ILE A 219 1.90 -4.54 7.63
CA ILE A 219 0.50 -4.66 8.03
C ILE A 219 0.40 -4.34 9.52
N ILE A 220 -0.46 -3.40 9.88
CA ILE A 220 -0.67 -2.98 11.27
C ILE A 220 -2.17 -2.79 11.50
N PRO A 221 -2.74 -3.26 12.61
CA PRO A 221 -4.12 -2.94 12.97
C PRO A 221 -4.33 -1.43 13.01
N LEU A 222 -5.47 -0.96 12.50
CA LEU A 222 -5.76 0.47 12.39
C LEU A 222 -5.61 1.18 13.75
N ASP A 223 -6.18 0.61 14.82
CA ASP A 223 -6.12 1.21 16.15
C ASP A 223 -4.69 1.36 16.66
N GLN A 224 -3.86 0.32 16.48
CA GLN A 224 -2.44 0.36 16.85
C GLN A 224 -1.66 1.38 16.01
N TYR A 225 -1.97 1.49 14.72
CA TYR A 225 -1.35 2.50 13.84
C TYR A 225 -1.70 3.92 14.32
N MET A 226 -2.98 4.16 14.64
CA MET A 226 -3.48 5.45 15.11
C MET A 226 -2.91 5.81 16.48
N GLU A 227 -2.82 4.86 17.40
CA GLU A 227 -2.23 5.05 18.73
C GLU A 227 -0.73 5.35 18.64
N ARG A 228 0.02 4.54 17.89
CA ARG A 228 1.48 4.63 17.83
C ARG A 228 1.98 5.90 17.14
N LEU A 229 1.31 6.33 16.08
CA LEU A 229 1.77 7.46 15.26
C LEU A 229 0.98 8.75 15.49
N ASN A 230 -0.18 8.66 16.14
CA ASN A 230 -1.12 9.77 16.30
C ASN A 230 -1.32 10.60 15.01
N PRO A 231 -1.57 9.97 13.85
CA PRO A 231 -1.67 10.67 12.59
C PRO A 231 -2.99 11.44 12.51
N ARG A 232 -2.98 12.56 11.81
CA ARG A 232 -4.20 13.27 11.42
C ARG A 232 -4.60 12.84 10.02
N ILE A 233 -5.77 12.22 9.88
CA ILE A 233 -6.32 11.90 8.56
C ILE A 233 -6.68 13.21 7.85
N VAL A 234 -6.15 13.37 6.65
CA VAL A 234 -6.37 14.53 5.79
C VAL A 234 -7.43 14.21 4.75
N HIS A 235 -7.34 13.05 4.12
CA HIS A 235 -8.23 12.66 3.04
C HIS A 235 -8.35 11.15 2.93
N ILE A 236 -9.53 10.66 2.54
CA ILE A 236 -9.79 9.25 2.21
C ILE A 236 -10.42 9.23 0.82
N TYR A 237 -9.92 8.35 -0.04
CA TYR A 237 -10.43 8.24 -1.40
C TYR A 237 -10.21 6.85 -1.97
N LYS A 238 -11.10 6.49 -2.90
CA LYS A 238 -10.98 5.24 -3.64
C LYS A 238 -9.81 5.30 -4.61
N HIS A 239 -9.17 4.16 -4.82
CA HIS A 239 -7.97 4.08 -5.66
C HIS A 239 -8.20 4.48 -7.13
N GLU A 240 -9.42 4.37 -7.66
CA GLU A 240 -9.74 4.82 -9.02
C GLU A 240 -9.40 6.30 -9.20
N ARG A 241 -9.45 7.10 -8.12
CA ARG A 241 -9.00 8.49 -8.13
C ARG A 241 -7.47 8.61 -8.24
N CYS A 242 -6.71 7.68 -7.68
CA CYS A 242 -5.26 7.58 -7.89
C CYS A 242 -4.93 7.28 -9.34
N LEU A 243 -5.62 6.32 -9.96
CA LEU A 243 -5.44 6.01 -11.39
C LEU A 243 -5.82 7.20 -12.27
N ALA A 244 -6.97 7.85 -12.02
CA ALA A 244 -7.37 9.05 -12.74
C ALA A 244 -6.36 10.19 -12.57
N ARG A 245 -5.75 10.32 -11.39
CA ARG A 245 -4.69 11.29 -11.14
C ARG A 245 -3.40 10.92 -11.87
N ALA A 246 -2.98 9.66 -11.86
CA ALA A 246 -1.82 9.18 -12.59
C ALA A 246 -2.01 9.45 -14.08
N ASP A 247 -3.14 9.01 -14.65
CA ASP A 247 -3.55 9.31 -16.02
C ASP A 247 -3.49 10.81 -16.29
N TYR A 248 -4.17 11.64 -15.49
CA TYR A 248 -4.13 13.10 -15.64
C TYR A 248 -2.72 13.69 -15.60
N MET A 249 -1.86 13.25 -14.66
CA MET A 249 -0.47 13.71 -14.55
C MET A 249 0.33 13.31 -15.79
N LEU A 250 0.08 12.12 -16.33
CA LEU A 250 0.68 11.67 -17.58
C LEU A 250 0.17 12.52 -18.76
N LYS A 251 -1.15 12.74 -18.89
CA LYS A 251 -1.75 13.54 -19.98
C LYS A 251 -1.25 14.98 -20.00
N LYS A 252 -1.24 15.63 -18.84
CA LYS A 252 -0.93 17.07 -18.70
C LYS A 252 0.57 17.34 -18.64
N GLY A 253 1.35 16.36 -18.18
CA GLY A 253 2.69 16.59 -17.68
C GLY A 253 2.68 17.35 -16.35
N LEU A 254 3.72 17.11 -15.56
CA LEU A 254 4.10 17.78 -14.32
C LEU A 254 4.88 19.08 -14.58
N GLY A 255 4.97 19.52 -15.84
CA GLY A 255 5.70 20.74 -16.23
C GLY A 255 7.21 20.62 -16.09
N ASN A 256 7.72 19.41 -15.89
CA ASN A 256 9.14 19.10 -15.76
C ASN A 256 9.40 17.76 -16.44
N ALA A 257 10.11 17.79 -17.56
CA ALA A 257 10.37 16.60 -18.37
C ALA A 257 11.02 15.44 -17.59
N GLN A 258 11.81 15.73 -16.55
CA GLN A 258 12.37 14.67 -15.70
C GLN A 258 11.29 14.04 -14.82
N LEU A 259 10.42 14.84 -14.21
CA LEU A 259 9.32 14.33 -13.40
C LEU A 259 8.30 13.56 -14.26
N ASP A 260 8.03 14.03 -15.47
CA ASP A 260 7.14 13.36 -16.43
C ASP A 260 7.65 11.96 -16.77
N ARG A 261 8.95 11.85 -17.07
CA ARG A 261 9.61 10.57 -17.34
C ARG A 261 9.58 9.63 -16.15
N ILE A 262 9.83 10.16 -14.94
CA ILE A 262 9.73 9.38 -13.70
C ILE A 262 8.29 8.86 -13.56
N ALA A 263 7.28 9.73 -13.60
CA ALA A 263 5.88 9.34 -13.44
C ALA A 263 5.44 8.28 -14.46
N ALA A 264 5.78 8.46 -15.74
CA ALA A 264 5.50 7.47 -16.78
C ALA A 264 6.14 6.12 -16.45
N MET A 265 7.43 6.11 -16.12
CA MET A 265 8.12 4.85 -15.84
C MET A 265 7.60 4.15 -14.58
N LEU A 266 7.27 4.88 -13.52
CA LEU A 266 6.67 4.29 -12.32
C LEU A 266 5.30 3.68 -12.63
N PHE A 267 4.49 4.33 -13.48
CA PHE A 267 3.23 3.78 -13.96
C PHE A 267 3.42 2.49 -14.74
N HIS A 268 4.37 2.44 -15.69
CA HIS A 268 4.64 1.22 -16.45
C HIS A 268 5.19 0.08 -15.61
N MET A 269 6.04 0.35 -14.63
CA MET A 269 6.48 -0.68 -13.69
C MET A 269 5.31 -1.29 -12.91
N SER A 270 4.32 -0.48 -12.56
CA SER A 270 3.09 -0.96 -11.92
C SER A 270 2.29 -1.84 -12.87
N GLU A 271 2.06 -1.40 -14.10
CA GLU A 271 1.33 -2.18 -15.10
C GLU A 271 2.01 -3.52 -15.41
N GLU A 272 3.33 -3.52 -15.61
CA GLU A 272 4.10 -4.75 -15.89
C GLU A 272 4.01 -5.75 -14.73
N LEU A 273 4.03 -5.27 -13.50
CA LEU A 273 3.87 -6.13 -12.32
C LEU A 273 2.45 -6.71 -12.24
N ASN A 274 1.43 -5.94 -12.60
CA ASN A 274 0.03 -6.39 -12.64
C ASN A 274 -0.21 -7.40 -13.78
N CYS A 275 0.34 -7.13 -14.97
CA CYS A 275 0.32 -8.04 -16.11
C CYS A 275 1.02 -9.36 -15.76
N PHE A 276 2.19 -9.28 -15.13
CA PHE A 276 2.95 -10.45 -14.70
C PHE A 276 2.10 -11.36 -13.81
N VAL A 277 1.38 -10.82 -12.82
CA VAL A 277 0.49 -11.64 -11.97
C VAL A 277 -0.61 -12.29 -12.78
N THR A 278 -1.27 -11.52 -13.65
CA THR A 278 -2.37 -12.02 -14.49
C THR A 278 -1.90 -13.14 -15.44
N GLU A 279 -0.65 -13.07 -15.92
CA GLU A 279 -0.07 -14.09 -16.79
C GLU A 279 0.49 -15.31 -16.06
N ILE A 280 0.98 -15.14 -14.82
CA ILE A 280 1.67 -16.20 -14.09
C ILE A 280 0.70 -17.13 -13.36
N GLU A 281 -0.40 -16.59 -12.80
CA GLU A 281 -1.37 -17.38 -12.04
C GLU A 281 -1.98 -18.54 -12.87
N PRO A 282 -2.37 -18.35 -14.16
CA PRO A 282 -2.83 -19.46 -15.00
C PRO A 282 -1.75 -20.52 -15.25
N LYS A 283 -0.48 -20.13 -15.34
CA LYS A 283 0.66 -21.05 -15.56
C LYS A 283 0.90 -21.93 -14.34
N PHE A 284 0.77 -21.37 -13.14
CA PHE A 284 0.88 -22.11 -11.89
C PHE A 284 -0.39 -22.86 -11.50
N LYS A 285 -1.53 -22.58 -12.16
CA LYS A 285 -2.87 -23.08 -11.78
C LYS A 285 -3.19 -22.78 -10.31
N GLU A 286 -2.70 -21.65 -9.83
CA GLU A 286 -2.81 -21.21 -8.45
C GLU A 286 -2.78 -19.69 -8.42
N THR A 287 -3.72 -19.07 -7.71
CA THR A 287 -3.74 -17.63 -7.51
C THR A 287 -2.85 -17.23 -6.33
N LEU A 288 -2.43 -15.96 -6.27
CA LEU A 288 -1.77 -15.44 -5.08
C LEU A 288 -2.64 -15.60 -3.82
N SER A 289 -3.96 -15.48 -3.94
CA SER A 289 -4.89 -15.73 -2.84
C SER A 289 -4.77 -17.15 -2.29
N ASP A 290 -4.68 -18.16 -3.17
CA ASP A 290 -4.46 -19.56 -2.80
C ASP A 290 -3.11 -19.77 -2.10
N VAL A 291 -2.05 -19.11 -2.61
CA VAL A 291 -0.71 -19.13 -1.99
C VAL A 291 -0.78 -18.62 -0.55
N LEU A 292 -1.49 -17.52 -0.31
CA LEU A 292 -1.64 -16.95 1.04
C LEU A 292 -2.38 -17.89 1.99
N GLN A 293 -3.30 -18.70 1.49
CA GLN A 293 -4.09 -19.66 2.27
C GLN A 293 -3.34 -20.97 2.55
N SER A 294 -2.37 -21.34 1.71
CA SER A 294 -1.61 -22.59 1.77
C SER A 294 -0.93 -22.86 3.13
N LYS A 295 -0.43 -24.07 3.34
CA LYS A 295 0.31 -24.43 4.58
C LYS A 295 1.65 -23.70 4.64
N GLU A 296 2.20 -23.49 5.83
CA GLU A 296 3.40 -22.67 6.04
C GLU A 296 4.61 -23.12 5.21
N GLU A 297 4.82 -24.44 5.05
CA GLU A 297 5.91 -24.99 4.24
C GLU A 297 5.75 -24.65 2.76
N ASP A 298 4.54 -24.79 2.22
CA ASP A 298 4.24 -24.45 0.84
C ASP A 298 4.26 -22.94 0.61
N TYR A 299 3.69 -22.18 1.54
CA TYR A 299 3.72 -20.71 1.54
C TYR A 299 5.16 -20.22 1.52
N SER A 300 6.03 -20.72 2.40
CA SER A 300 7.44 -20.28 2.48
C SER A 300 8.24 -20.56 1.21
N ARG A 301 7.94 -21.66 0.50
CA ARG A 301 8.54 -21.97 -0.80
C ARG A 301 8.01 -21.03 -1.88
N LYS A 302 6.68 -21.02 -2.07
CA LYS A 302 6.01 -20.24 -3.13
C LYS A 302 6.21 -18.74 -2.97
N ARG A 303 6.20 -18.24 -1.73
CA ARG A 303 6.51 -16.83 -1.42
C ARG A 303 7.84 -16.41 -2.06
N ARG A 304 8.89 -17.20 -1.88
CA ARG A 304 10.22 -16.90 -2.46
C ARG A 304 10.16 -16.92 -3.97
N ASP A 305 9.50 -17.91 -4.56
CA ASP A 305 9.34 -18.00 -6.01
C ASP A 305 8.63 -16.75 -6.58
N TYR A 306 7.52 -16.31 -5.97
CA TYR A 306 6.82 -15.10 -6.38
C TYR A 306 7.65 -13.84 -6.17
N GLU A 307 8.33 -13.69 -5.02
CA GLU A 307 9.23 -12.56 -4.76
C GLU A 307 10.36 -12.48 -5.80
N ASP A 308 11.00 -13.62 -6.10
CA ASP A 308 12.09 -13.71 -7.07
C ASP A 308 11.61 -13.41 -8.49
N MET A 309 10.46 -13.97 -8.90
CA MET A 309 9.91 -13.72 -10.23
C MET A 309 9.42 -12.28 -10.40
N MET A 310 8.74 -11.69 -9.41
CA MET A 310 8.33 -10.28 -9.45
C MET A 310 9.55 -9.37 -9.47
N THR A 311 10.57 -9.67 -8.66
CA THR A 311 11.83 -8.93 -8.66
C THR A 311 12.55 -9.04 -10.01
N LEU A 312 12.53 -10.22 -10.62
CA LEU A 312 13.12 -10.45 -11.94
C LEU A 312 12.34 -9.72 -13.03
N CYS A 313 11.00 -9.73 -12.99
CA CYS A 313 10.14 -8.94 -13.87
C CYS A 313 10.55 -7.47 -13.81
N LEU A 314 10.61 -6.88 -12.61
CA LEU A 314 10.99 -5.47 -12.42
C LEU A 314 12.40 -5.15 -12.94
N LYS A 315 13.37 -6.06 -12.73
CA LYS A 315 14.74 -5.92 -13.26
C LYS A 315 14.79 -6.03 -14.78
N ASN A 316 13.96 -6.89 -15.37
CA ASN A 316 13.91 -7.09 -16.82
C ASN A 316 13.17 -5.96 -17.51
N THR A 317 12.20 -5.32 -16.85
CA THR A 317 11.53 -4.15 -17.43
C THR A 317 12.52 -3.01 -17.67
N PHE A 318 13.48 -2.82 -16.75
CA PHE A 318 14.46 -1.74 -16.82
C PHE A 318 15.89 -2.26 -16.61
N THR A 319 16.65 -2.41 -17.69
CA THR A 319 18.07 -2.70 -17.58
C THR A 319 18.85 -1.39 -17.45
N ILE A 320 19.36 -1.09 -16.26
CA ILE A 320 20.32 0.00 -16.08
C ILE A 320 21.69 -0.51 -16.57
N ARG A 321 22.23 0.11 -17.62
CA ARG A 321 23.60 -0.14 -18.11
C ARG A 321 24.46 1.08 -17.90
N MET A 322 25.73 0.86 -17.57
CA MET A 322 26.73 1.93 -17.63
C MET A 322 27.13 2.13 -19.09
N ILE A 323 26.80 3.30 -19.66
CA ILE A 323 27.24 3.73 -20.99
C ILE A 323 28.07 4.99 -20.77
N ASP A 324 29.34 4.98 -21.17
CA ASP A 324 30.27 6.10 -21.02
C ASP A 324 30.35 6.66 -19.58
N LYS A 325 30.41 5.77 -18.59
CA LYS A 325 30.40 6.11 -17.13
C LYS A 325 29.10 6.77 -16.64
N HIS A 326 28.04 6.76 -17.45
CA HIS A 326 26.71 7.23 -17.07
C HIS A 326 25.71 6.08 -16.97
N PRO A 327 24.95 5.97 -15.86
CA PRO A 327 23.85 5.01 -15.79
C PRO A 327 22.78 5.42 -16.80
N THR A 328 22.59 4.56 -17.80
CA THR A 328 21.59 4.68 -18.85
C THR A 328 20.57 3.57 -18.69
N ILE A 329 19.30 3.93 -18.71
CA ILE A 329 18.22 2.96 -18.58
C ILE A 329 17.86 2.50 -19.98
N ILE A 330 18.00 1.21 -20.24
CA ILE A 330 17.55 0.59 -21.46
C ILE A 330 16.25 -0.14 -21.14
N ALA A 331 15.22 0.13 -21.93
CA ALA A 331 13.99 -0.64 -21.93
C ALA A 331 14.34 -2.08 -22.23
N GLY A 332 14.26 -2.96 -21.24
CA GLY A 332 14.49 -4.39 -21.45
C GLY A 332 13.23 -5.11 -21.88
N SER A 333 12.04 -4.59 -21.51
CA SER A 333 10.80 -5.29 -21.79
C SER A 333 10.37 -5.21 -23.27
N PRO A 334 10.10 -6.35 -23.92
CA PRO A 334 9.48 -6.37 -25.24
C PRO A 334 8.02 -5.90 -25.21
N THR A 335 7.35 -5.98 -24.06
CA THR A 335 5.98 -5.48 -23.84
C THR A 335 5.93 -3.98 -23.59
N LEU A 336 7.08 -3.33 -23.38
CA LEU A 336 7.11 -1.88 -23.25
C LEU A 336 6.63 -1.27 -24.57
N ASP A 337 5.54 -0.51 -24.49
CA ASP A 337 4.99 0.24 -25.62
C ASP A 337 6.16 0.93 -26.37
N PRO A 338 6.35 0.63 -27.67
CA PRO A 338 7.41 1.20 -28.49
C PRO A 338 7.47 2.73 -28.41
N HIS A 339 6.34 3.40 -28.19
CA HIS A 339 6.24 4.83 -28.04
C HIS A 339 6.73 5.33 -26.68
N LEU A 340 6.82 4.48 -25.66
CA LEU A 340 7.44 4.82 -24.37
C LEU A 340 8.96 4.66 -24.39
N LYS A 341 9.49 3.80 -25.27
CA LYS A 341 10.95 3.61 -25.44
C LYS A 341 11.65 4.95 -25.73
N LYS A 342 10.97 5.90 -26.38
CA LYS A 342 11.48 7.26 -26.62
C LYS A 342 11.72 8.07 -25.34
N PHE A 343 10.97 7.82 -24.26
CA PHE A 343 11.18 8.45 -22.95
C PHE A 343 12.29 7.76 -22.15
N MET A 344 12.82 6.63 -22.62
CA MET A 344 13.90 5.90 -21.96
C MET A 344 15.29 6.25 -22.50
N LEU A 345 15.36 6.93 -23.64
CA LEU A 345 16.64 7.38 -24.21
C LEU A 345 17.31 8.45 -23.33
N PRO A 346 18.65 8.41 -23.15
CA PRO A 346 19.40 9.53 -22.61
C PRO A 346 19.10 10.79 -23.44
N LEU A 347 18.76 11.90 -22.78
CA LEU A 347 18.62 13.17 -23.48
C LEU A 347 20.01 13.78 -23.65
N SER A 348 20.39 14.13 -24.88
CA SER A 348 21.56 14.98 -25.10
C SER A 348 21.32 16.37 -24.48
N LYS A 349 22.40 17.08 -24.16
CA LYS A 349 22.41 18.40 -23.50
C LYS A 349 21.48 19.44 -24.17
N ASP A 350 21.20 19.26 -25.45
CA ASP A 350 20.39 20.17 -26.29
C ASP A 350 18.87 20.03 -26.09
N TYR A 351 18.38 18.96 -25.47
CA TYR A 351 16.95 18.79 -25.15
C TYR A 351 16.48 19.63 -23.95
N SER A 352 17.35 20.49 -23.42
CA SER A 352 17.05 21.43 -22.34
C SER A 352 16.18 22.63 -22.77
N ARG A 353 15.82 22.73 -24.07
CA ARG A 353 14.79 23.69 -24.52
C ARG A 353 13.42 23.28 -23.97
N ARG A 354 13.05 23.94 -22.87
CA ARG A 354 11.84 23.75 -22.02
C ARG A 354 10.50 23.66 -22.76
N GLU A 355 10.41 24.02 -24.03
CA GLU A 355 9.13 24.26 -24.71
C GLU A 355 8.46 23.01 -25.31
N LEU A 356 9.14 21.86 -25.35
CA LEU A 356 8.60 20.66 -26.01
C LEU A 356 8.19 19.52 -25.07
N GLY A 357 8.49 19.60 -23.77
CA GLY A 357 8.35 18.48 -22.83
C GLY A 357 6.90 18.11 -22.45
N SER A 358 6.01 19.10 -22.29
CA SER A 358 4.62 18.87 -21.87
C SER A 358 3.69 18.40 -23.00
N GLY A 359 4.15 18.46 -24.26
CA GLY A 359 3.34 18.07 -25.43
C GLY A 359 3.53 16.63 -25.88
N ILE A 360 4.52 15.89 -25.38
CA ILE A 360 4.86 14.57 -25.93
C ILE A 360 3.83 13.51 -25.54
N TYR A 361 3.29 13.58 -24.32
CA TYR A 361 2.25 12.68 -23.85
C TYR A 361 0.85 13.10 -24.34
N LYS A 362 0.60 14.41 -24.46
CA LYS A 362 -0.61 14.93 -25.12
C LYS A 362 -0.69 14.49 -26.59
N ARG A 363 0.40 14.60 -27.35
CA ARG A 363 0.48 14.08 -28.73
C ARG A 363 0.33 12.55 -28.82
N TYR A 364 0.70 11.81 -27.77
CA TYR A 364 0.50 10.36 -27.69
C TYR A 364 -0.99 10.02 -27.57
N LEU A 365 -1.71 10.69 -26.67
CA LEU A 365 -3.16 10.51 -26.51
C LEU A 365 -3.96 11.02 -27.71
N ASP A 366 -3.51 12.12 -28.31
CA ASP A 366 -4.14 12.68 -29.51
C ASP A 366 -3.86 11.81 -30.77
N GLN A 367 -2.88 10.88 -30.73
CA GLN A 367 -2.55 9.96 -31.83
C GLN A 367 -3.25 8.59 -31.75
N GLU A 368 -3.80 8.20 -30.58
CA GLU A 368 -4.62 6.98 -30.44
C GLU A 368 -6.12 7.20 -30.70
N LEU A 369 -6.53 8.41 -31.10
CA LEU A 369 -7.90 8.74 -31.50
C LEU A 369 -8.09 9.01 -33.01
N PRO A 370 -7.70 8.11 -33.93
CA PRO A 370 -8.42 7.95 -35.17
C PRO A 370 -9.37 6.76 -35.04
N GLU A 371 -10.67 7.05 -34.98
CA GLU A 371 -11.78 6.11 -35.31
C GLU A 371 -12.34 5.14 -34.26
N MET A 372 -12.24 5.41 -32.94
CA MET A 372 -13.35 4.96 -32.08
C MET A 372 -14.49 5.96 -32.22
N ALA A 373 -15.36 5.70 -33.21
CA ALA A 373 -16.60 6.42 -33.41
C ALA A 373 -17.32 6.54 -32.06
N MET A 374 -17.36 7.76 -31.52
CA MET A 374 -18.22 8.07 -30.40
C MET A 374 -19.65 7.78 -30.86
N VAL A 375 -20.21 6.66 -30.39
CA VAL A 375 -21.66 6.54 -30.27
C VAL A 375 -22.07 7.77 -29.46
N LYS A 376 -22.75 8.71 -30.13
CA LYS A 376 -23.32 9.89 -29.49
C LYS A 376 -24.30 9.38 -28.44
N MET A 377 -23.83 9.23 -27.20
CA MET A 377 -24.72 9.18 -26.05
C MET A 377 -25.50 10.50 -26.08
N PRO A 378 -26.83 10.46 -26.08
CA PRO A 378 -27.62 11.68 -26.05
C PRO A 378 -27.18 12.52 -24.86
N ARG A 379 -26.92 13.80 -25.10
CA ARG A 379 -26.66 14.77 -24.03
C ARG A 379 -27.82 14.69 -23.05
N ALA A 380 -27.54 14.26 -21.82
CA ALA A 380 -28.46 14.48 -20.73
C ALA A 380 -28.60 15.99 -20.55
N GLU A 381 -29.84 16.48 -20.61
CA GLU A 381 -30.15 17.89 -20.37
C GLU A 381 -29.69 18.29 -18.94
N PRO A 382 -28.96 19.40 -18.78
CA PRO A 382 -28.41 19.82 -17.50
C PRO A 382 -29.43 20.42 -16.52
N SER A 383 -30.72 20.12 -16.64
CA SER A 383 -31.80 20.69 -15.81
C SER A 383 -32.45 19.71 -14.81
N ALA A 384 -31.97 18.46 -14.69
CA ALA A 384 -32.65 17.44 -13.88
C ALA A 384 -31.85 16.89 -12.67
N ILE A 385 -30.85 17.61 -12.16
CA ILE A 385 -30.20 17.25 -10.89
C ILE A 385 -30.10 18.48 -10.00
N GLU A 386 -31.24 18.90 -9.45
CA GLU A 386 -31.25 19.57 -8.15
C GLU A 386 -30.99 18.52 -7.07
N PRO A 387 -30.06 18.76 -6.11
CA PRO A 387 -30.00 17.96 -4.90
C PRO A 387 -31.22 18.31 -4.05
N GLN A 388 -32.25 17.47 -4.09
CA GLN A 388 -33.25 17.44 -3.02
C GLN A 388 -32.56 16.97 -1.74
N ILE A 389 -32.07 17.92 -0.96
CA ILE A 389 -31.86 17.74 0.47
C ILE A 389 -33.24 17.85 1.09
N VAL A 390 -33.92 16.70 1.24
CA VAL A 390 -35.05 16.61 2.16
C VAL A 390 -34.46 16.42 3.55
N GLU A 391 -34.44 17.49 4.33
CA GLU A 391 -34.38 17.39 5.79
C GLU A 391 -35.61 16.61 6.24
N ALA A 392 -35.43 15.34 6.56
CA ALA A 392 -36.42 14.60 7.32
C ALA A 392 -36.30 15.03 8.78
N ASP A 393 -37.16 15.98 9.18
CA ASP A 393 -37.47 16.24 10.58
C ASP A 393 -38.07 14.97 11.20
N ALA A 394 -37.20 14.16 11.82
CA ALA A 394 -37.65 13.11 12.71
C ALA A 394 -38.09 13.77 14.03
N GLN A 395 -39.38 14.04 14.14
CA GLN A 395 -40.04 14.31 15.42
C GLN A 395 -39.75 13.15 16.39
N LEU A 396 -39.07 13.46 17.48
CA LEU A 396 -38.96 12.59 18.65
C LEU A 396 -40.35 12.38 19.26
N PRO A 397 -40.84 11.14 19.41
CA PRO A 397 -42.00 10.91 20.25
C PRO A 397 -41.60 11.06 21.73
N ALA A 398 -42.48 11.72 22.46
CA ALA A 398 -42.41 11.89 23.89
C ALA A 398 -42.35 10.55 24.65
N SER A 399 -41.60 10.58 25.74
CA SER A 399 -41.65 9.74 26.94
C SER A 399 -42.70 8.63 27.00
N VAL A 400 -42.23 7.39 27.20
CA VAL A 400 -43.00 6.37 27.93
C VAL A 400 -42.09 5.71 28.97
N GLU A 401 -42.47 5.87 30.23
CA GLU A 401 -41.92 5.16 31.38
C GLU A 401 -42.24 3.65 31.33
N ARG A 402 -41.27 2.87 31.81
CA ARG A 402 -41.34 1.54 32.47
C ARG A 402 -42.25 0.46 31.87
N ASP A 403 -41.65 -0.69 31.53
CA ASP A 403 -41.76 -1.85 32.40
C ASP A 403 -40.76 -2.98 32.09
N ALA A 404 -40.35 -3.67 33.15
CA ALA A 404 -39.39 -4.75 33.16
C ALA A 404 -40.03 -6.09 32.77
N LYS A 405 -39.34 -6.89 31.93
CA LYS A 405 -39.04 -8.33 32.14
C LYS A 405 -38.46 -8.98 30.88
N GLY A 406 -37.29 -9.60 31.06
CA GLY A 406 -36.86 -10.85 30.42
C GLY A 406 -36.76 -10.91 28.89
N THR A 407 -35.53 -10.86 28.36
CA THR A 407 -35.01 -11.89 27.45
C THR A 407 -33.50 -11.74 27.28
N CYS A 408 -32.79 -12.81 27.61
CA CYS A 408 -31.36 -12.98 27.45
C CYS A 408 -31.03 -13.24 25.97
N CYS A 409 -30.68 -12.18 25.23
CA CYS A 409 -29.86 -12.25 24.02
C CYS A 409 -29.52 -10.82 23.56
N ARG A 410 -28.42 -10.26 24.08
CA ARG A 410 -27.79 -9.08 23.49
C ARG A 410 -27.22 -9.48 22.13
N ARG A 411 -27.99 -9.28 21.06
CA ARG A 411 -27.41 -9.07 19.73
C ARG A 411 -26.56 -7.81 19.83
N VAL A 412 -25.24 -7.98 19.78
CA VAL A 412 -24.30 -6.89 19.55
C VAL A 412 -24.66 -6.30 18.19
N HIS A 413 -25.22 -5.08 18.19
CA HIS A 413 -25.30 -4.29 16.96
C HIS A 413 -23.87 -4.09 16.47
N ILE A 414 -23.59 -4.64 15.29
CA ILE A 414 -22.28 -4.65 14.68
C ILE A 414 -21.83 -3.21 14.44
N LEU A 415 -20.64 -2.95 14.96
CA LEU A 415 -19.73 -1.84 14.72
C LEU A 415 -19.80 -1.34 13.28
N GLY A 416 -19.95 -0.02 13.11
CA GLY A 416 -19.59 0.61 11.85
C GLY A 416 -18.14 0.26 11.50
N SER A 417 -17.85 0.03 10.23
CA SER A 417 -16.51 -0.36 9.80
C SER A 417 -15.46 0.64 10.29
N GLY A 418 -14.21 0.24 10.53
CA GLY A 418 -13.17 1.17 10.99
C GLY A 418 -13.00 2.35 10.04
N LEU A 419 -13.14 2.14 8.72
CA LEU A 419 -13.22 3.24 7.75
C LEU A 419 -14.48 4.10 7.90
N SER A 420 -15.62 3.53 8.27
CA SER A 420 -16.82 4.30 8.62
C SER A 420 -16.57 5.16 9.86
N PHE A 421 -15.82 4.66 10.85
CA PHE A 421 -15.35 5.46 11.98
C PHE A 421 -14.38 6.56 11.55
N LEU A 422 -13.42 6.27 10.65
CA LEU A 422 -12.52 7.29 10.10
C LEU A 422 -13.30 8.38 9.32
N LYS A 423 -14.25 7.96 8.48
CA LYS A 423 -15.16 8.84 7.73
C LYS A 423 -16.01 9.67 8.69
N ALA A 424 -16.56 9.07 9.75
CA ALA A 424 -17.31 9.79 10.79
C ALA A 424 -16.44 10.80 11.54
N ARG A 425 -15.16 10.47 11.83
CA ARG A 425 -14.20 11.38 12.47
C ARG A 425 -13.88 12.59 11.58
N LEU A 426 -13.84 12.40 10.25
CA LEU A 426 -13.73 13.50 9.29
C LEU A 426 -14.99 14.37 9.26
N CYS A 427 -16.18 13.75 9.24
CA CYS A 427 -17.46 14.48 9.21
C CYS A 427 -17.71 15.30 10.48
N LYS A 428 -17.46 14.73 11.67
CA LYS A 428 -17.62 15.44 12.95
C LYS A 428 -16.80 16.72 13.03
N ARG A 429 -15.63 16.78 12.37
CA ARG A 429 -14.78 17.98 12.36
C ARG A 429 -15.25 19.07 11.41
N LYS A 430 -15.94 18.72 10.32
CA LYS A 430 -16.54 19.71 9.42
C LYS A 430 -17.71 20.45 10.07
N GLY A 431 -18.34 19.87 11.10
CA GLY A 431 -19.43 20.47 11.87
C GLY A 431 -19.02 21.31 13.08
N VAL A 432 -17.73 21.51 13.36
CA VAL A 432 -17.25 22.34 14.50
C VAL A 432 -16.87 23.77 14.04
N GLY A 433 -17.41 24.19 12.89
CA GLY A 433 -17.14 25.50 12.29
C GLY A 433 -18.22 26.57 12.50
N GLU A 434 -19.28 26.31 13.26
CA GLU A 434 -20.33 27.28 13.55
C GLU A 434 -20.77 27.21 15.01
N ALA A 435 -19.92 27.71 15.91
CA ALA A 435 -20.33 28.12 17.25
C ALA A 435 -19.32 29.11 17.84
N ARG A 436 -19.59 30.40 17.63
CA ARG A 436 -19.28 31.61 18.44
C ARG A 436 -17.81 31.86 18.83
N GLU A 437 -17.27 33.07 18.77
CA GLU A 437 -17.84 34.42 18.91
C GLU A 437 -16.96 35.45 18.17
#